data_AF-A0A353Y3N4-F1
#
_entry.id   AF-A0A353Y3N4-F1
#
_cell.length_a   1.000
_cell.length_b   1.000
_cell.length_c   1.000
_cell.angle_alpha   90.00
_cell.angle_beta   90.00
_cell.angle_gamma   90.00
#
_symmetry.space_group_name_H-M   'P 1'
#
loop_
_entity.id
_entity.type
_entity.pdbx_description
1 polymer ?
#
loop_
_entity_poly.entity_id
_entity_poly.type
_entity_poly.pdbx_seq_one_letter_code
_entity_poly.pdbx_strand_id
1 'polypeptide(L)'
;MPPEQLAVLRAQRQAQQPQAFEVLPANWLAVQIFLDCAGQWRRDSNGTPEAIARTQLQSAMALWPVPRKQWADTFRRVRAMEIAAAKVFRQRAQQAAARARNRR
;
A
#
# COMPACT_ATOMS: atom_id res chain seq x y z
N MET A 1 -4.52 -8.84 -34.83
CA MET A 1 -4.54 -9.53 -33.52
C MET A 1 -5.83 -10.34 -33.45
N PRO A 2 -5.78 -11.65 -33.18
CA PRO A 2 -6.98 -12.50 -33.08
C PRO A 2 -7.87 -12.08 -31.89
N PRO A 3 -9.20 -12.21 -31.99
CA PRO A 3 -10.15 -11.81 -30.94
C PRO A 3 -9.95 -12.57 -29.62
N GLU A 4 -9.43 -13.80 -29.66
CA GLU A 4 -9.08 -14.58 -28.46
C GLU A 4 -7.96 -13.90 -27.64
N GLN A 5 -6.97 -13.28 -28.31
CA GLN A 5 -5.85 -12.61 -27.64
C GLN A 5 -6.31 -11.31 -26.96
N LEU A 6 -7.29 -10.62 -27.56
CA LEU A 6 -7.94 -9.45 -26.96
C LEU A 6 -8.72 -9.80 -25.70
N ALA A 7 -9.42 -10.94 -25.69
CA ALA A 7 -10.17 -11.41 -24.51
C ALA A 7 -9.22 -11.77 -23.36
N VAL A 8 -8.13 -12.47 -23.64
CA VAL A 8 -7.09 -12.82 -22.66
C VAL A 8 -6.43 -11.56 -22.08
N LEU A 9 -6.06 -10.59 -22.94
CA LEU A 9 -5.46 -9.34 -22.49
C LEU A 9 -6.43 -8.51 -21.65
N ARG A 10 -7.73 -8.48 -21.99
CA ARG A 10 -8.76 -7.81 -21.17
C ARG A 10 -8.92 -8.47 -19.80
N ALA A 11 -9.00 -9.79 -19.74
CA ALA A 11 -9.12 -10.54 -18.48
C ALA A 11 -7.88 -10.33 -17.59
N GLN A 12 -6.68 -10.37 -18.18
CA GLN A 12 -5.43 -10.06 -17.47
C GLN A 12 -5.41 -8.62 -16.95
N ARG A 13 -5.89 -7.67 -17.75
CA ARG A 13 -5.97 -6.26 -17.35
C ARG A 13 -6.96 -6.05 -16.20
N GLN A 14 -8.15 -6.67 -16.26
CA GLN A 14 -9.14 -6.65 -15.18
C GLN A 14 -8.63 -7.30 -13.90
N ALA A 15 -7.94 -8.44 -13.99
CA ALA A 15 -7.31 -9.09 -12.84
C ALA A 15 -6.19 -8.23 -12.20
N GLN A 16 -5.62 -7.29 -12.96
CA GLN A 16 -4.61 -6.33 -12.48
C GLN A 16 -5.21 -4.98 -12.10
N GLN A 17 -6.50 -4.73 -12.30
CA GLN A 17 -7.10 -3.48 -11.87
C GLN A 17 -7.22 -3.43 -10.34
N PRO A 18 -6.90 -2.30 -9.70
CA PRO A 18 -7.16 -2.10 -8.29
C PRO A 18 -8.65 -2.32 -8.04
N GLN A 19 -8.99 -3.30 -7.20
CA GLN A 19 -10.36 -3.53 -6.79
C GLN A 19 -10.80 -2.36 -5.90
N ALA A 20 -11.84 -1.64 -6.32
CA ALA A 20 -12.44 -0.61 -5.47
C ALA A 20 -12.99 -1.28 -4.21
N PHE A 21 -12.74 -0.66 -3.05
CA PHE A 21 -13.27 -1.12 -1.77
C PHE A 21 -13.84 0.07 -1.00
N GLU A 22 -14.87 -0.21 -0.21
CA GLU A 22 -15.51 0.81 0.62
C GLU A 22 -14.65 1.13 1.84
N VAL A 23 -14.55 2.41 2.18
CA VAL A 23 -13.89 2.88 3.40
C VAL A 23 -14.94 3.50 4.32
N LEU A 24 -15.10 2.94 5.51
CA LEU A 24 -16.00 3.50 6.53
C LEU A 24 -15.60 4.95 6.87
N PRO A 25 -16.55 5.88 7.10
CA PRO A 25 -16.25 7.28 7.38
C PRO A 25 -15.24 7.48 8.53
N ALA A 26 -15.35 6.65 9.58
CA ALA A 26 -14.44 6.69 10.73
C ALA A 26 -12.96 6.38 10.38
N ASN A 27 -12.71 5.69 9.27
CA ASN A 27 -11.37 5.33 8.80
C ASN A 27 -10.85 6.26 7.71
N TRP A 28 -11.71 7.12 7.15
CA TRP A 28 -11.37 7.93 5.98
C TRP A 28 -10.12 8.79 6.20
N LEU A 29 -10.07 9.48 7.35
CA LEU A 29 -8.94 10.33 7.70
C LEU A 29 -7.62 9.55 7.79
N ALA A 30 -7.65 8.36 8.39
CA ALA A 30 -6.47 7.51 8.47
C ALA A 30 -6.03 7.03 7.08
N VAL A 31 -6.97 6.71 6.19
CA VAL A 31 -6.66 6.30 4.81
C VAL A 31 -6.00 7.45 4.05
N GLN A 32 -6.53 8.67 4.15
CA GLN A 32 -5.93 9.85 3.51
C GLN A 32 -4.49 10.09 3.98
N ILE A 33 -4.26 10.10 5.30
CA ILE A 33 -2.91 10.25 5.87
C ILE A 33 -1.97 9.14 5.39
N PHE A 34 -2.45 7.90 5.31
CA PHE A 34 -1.66 6.78 4.81
C PHE A 34 -1.27 6.96 3.33
N LEU A 35 -2.21 7.42 2.50
CA LEU A 35 -1.99 7.66 1.07
C LEU A 35 -1.00 8.81 0.84
N ASP A 36 -1.05 9.88 1.63
CA ASP A 36 -0.08 10.98 1.57
C ASP A 36 1.36 10.52 1.88
N CYS A 37 1.49 9.43 2.63
CA CYS A 37 2.79 8.83 2.96
C CYS A 37 3.27 7.80 1.91
N ALA A 38 2.52 7.55 0.84
CA ALA A 38 2.82 6.48 -0.14
C ALA A 38 4.19 6.62 -0.81
N GLY A 39 4.72 7.83 -0.95
CA GLY A 39 6.05 8.07 -1.51
C GLY A 39 7.21 7.93 -0.52
N GLN A 40 6.93 7.73 0.77
CA GLN A 40 7.89 7.97 1.85
C GLN A 40 8.37 6.68 2.53
N TRP A 41 8.22 5.55 1.85
CA TRP A 41 8.64 4.27 2.38
C TRP A 41 10.16 4.16 2.43
N ARG A 42 10.67 3.82 3.62
CA ARG A 42 12.01 3.26 3.78
C ARG A 42 12.04 1.90 3.10
N ARG A 43 13.17 1.61 2.46
CA ARG A 43 13.41 0.37 1.73
C ARG A 43 14.48 -0.47 2.44
N ASP A 44 14.35 -1.78 2.36
CA ASP A 44 15.38 -2.72 2.81
C ASP A 44 16.60 -2.74 1.85
N SER A 45 17.59 -3.57 2.17
CA SER A 45 18.80 -3.75 1.32
C SER A 45 18.51 -4.28 -0.08
N ASN A 46 17.35 -4.92 -0.28
CA ASN A 46 16.91 -5.42 -1.58
C ASN A 46 16.01 -4.41 -2.31
N GLY A 47 15.86 -3.19 -1.78
CA GLY A 47 15.03 -2.15 -2.36
C GLY A 47 13.53 -2.33 -2.15
N THR A 48 13.11 -3.29 -1.32
CA THR A 48 11.70 -3.57 -1.02
C THR A 48 11.19 -2.57 0.02
N PRO A 49 10.04 -1.90 -0.20
CA PRO A 49 9.45 -1.02 0.79
C PRO A 49 9.10 -1.77 2.08
N GLU A 50 9.55 -1.26 3.23
CA GLU A 50 9.41 -1.93 4.53
C GLU A 50 8.57 -1.15 5.54
N ALA A 51 8.82 0.16 5.69
CA ALA A 51 8.15 0.98 6.69
C ALA A 51 8.13 2.48 6.34
N ILE A 52 7.15 3.19 6.85
CA ILE A 52 7.07 4.66 6.85
C ILE A 52 7.68 5.16 8.16
N ALA A 53 8.58 6.15 8.08
CA ALA A 53 9.20 6.72 9.26
C ALA A 53 8.16 7.40 10.18
N ARG A 54 8.31 7.25 11.49
CA ARG A 54 7.39 7.83 12.48
C ARG A 54 7.29 9.35 12.36
N THR A 55 8.40 10.03 12.08
CA THR A 55 8.44 11.49 11.90
C THR A 55 7.59 11.91 10.69
N GLN A 56 7.67 11.16 9.58
CA GLN A 56 6.85 11.44 8.39
C GLN A 56 5.36 11.24 8.66
N LEU A 57 4.99 10.18 9.40
CA LEU A 57 3.62 9.98 9.83
C LEU A 57 3.13 11.13 10.72
N GLN A 58 3.96 11.58 11.68
CA GLN A 58 3.61 12.71 12.54
C GLN A 58 3.45 14.01 11.75
N SER A 59 4.34 14.27 10.78
CA SER A 59 4.25 15.43 9.89
C SER A 59 2.99 15.38 9.03
N ALA A 60 2.67 14.24 8.43
CA ALA A 60 1.43 14.06 7.67
C ALA A 60 0.20 14.31 8.57
N MET A 61 0.16 13.72 9.76
CA MET A 61 -0.93 13.94 10.72
C MET A 61 -1.10 15.40 11.15
N ALA A 62 -0.02 16.19 11.17
CA ALA A 62 -0.08 17.61 11.48
C ALA A 62 -0.69 18.46 10.35
N LEU A 63 -0.64 17.99 9.10
CA LEU A 63 -1.24 18.66 7.94
C LEU A 63 -2.76 18.44 7.85
N TRP A 64 -3.25 17.36 8.46
CA TRP A 64 -4.68 17.04 8.49
C TRP A 64 -5.35 17.59 9.74
N PRO A 65 -6.65 17.95 9.70
CA PRO A 65 -7.40 18.49 10.83
C PRO A 65 -7.79 17.41 11.85
N VAL A 66 -6.82 16.59 12.28
CA VAL A 66 -7.03 15.55 13.29
C VAL A 66 -7.03 16.21 14.67
N PRO A 67 -8.09 16.08 15.49
CA PRO A 67 -8.08 16.58 16.86
C PRO A 67 -6.97 15.92 17.68
N ARG A 68 -6.18 16.69 18.43
CA ARG A 68 -4.98 16.17 19.13
C ARG A 68 -5.26 14.98 20.06
N LYS A 69 -6.46 14.92 20.65
CA LYS A 69 -6.94 13.79 21.45
C LYS A 69 -7.08 12.47 20.67
N GLN A 70 -7.32 12.55 19.36
CA GLN A 70 -7.50 11.41 18.46
C GLN A 70 -6.20 10.98 17.78
N TRP A 71 -5.12 11.75 17.90
CA TRP A 71 -3.85 11.46 17.22
C TRP A 71 -3.32 10.06 17.54
N ALA A 72 -3.36 9.64 18.80
CA ALA A 72 -2.91 8.30 19.16
C ALA A 72 -3.72 7.20 18.43
N ASP A 73 -5.03 7.38 18.30
CA ASP A 73 -5.89 6.42 17.62
C ASP A 73 -5.70 6.42 16.10
N THR A 74 -5.73 7.59 15.49
CA THR A 74 -5.47 7.76 14.05
C THR A 74 -4.10 7.21 13.67
N PHE A 75 -3.07 7.48 14.48
CA PHE A 75 -1.73 6.94 14.26
C PHE A 75 -1.74 5.41 14.27
N ARG A 76 -2.41 4.76 15.23
CA ARG A 76 -2.53 3.29 15.28
C ARG A 76 -3.23 2.73 14.04
N ARG A 77 -4.29 3.38 13.56
CA ARG A 77 -4.99 2.98 12.33
C ARG A 77 -4.08 3.06 11.11
N VAL A 78 -3.31 4.14 10.98
CA VAL A 78 -2.33 4.29 9.89
C VAL A 78 -1.23 3.22 9.97
N ARG A 79 -0.71 2.94 11.17
CA ARG A 79 0.27 1.85 11.38
C ARG A 79 -0.30 0.48 11.03
N ALA A 80 -1.58 0.22 11.29
CA ALA A 80 -2.20 -1.04 10.90
C ALA A 80 -2.19 -1.23 9.36
N MET A 81 -2.49 -0.17 8.61
CA MET A 81 -2.43 -0.18 7.14
C MET A 81 -1.00 -0.36 6.62
N GLU A 82 -0.03 0.33 7.22
CA GLU A 82 1.38 0.15 6.87
C GLU A 82 1.86 -1.28 7.10
N ILE A 83 1.55 -1.89 8.25
CA ILE A 83 1.90 -3.29 8.53
C ILE A 83 1.30 -4.23 7.48
N ALA A 84 0.04 -4.01 7.09
CA ALA A 84 -0.61 -4.80 6.06
C ALA A 84 0.06 -4.62 4.69
N ALA A 85 0.35 -3.38 4.28
CA ALA A 85 1.03 -3.07 3.02
C ALA A 85 2.46 -3.67 2.97
N ALA A 86 3.23 -3.57 4.06
CA ALA A 86 4.57 -4.14 4.18
C ALA A 86 4.56 -5.67 4.00
N LYS A 87 3.52 -6.37 4.47
CA LYS A 87 3.35 -7.81 4.22
C LYS A 87 3.16 -8.09 2.73
N VAL A 88 2.31 -7.32 2.05
CA VAL A 88 2.07 -7.47 0.61
C VAL A 88 3.33 -7.18 -0.20
N PHE A 89 4.11 -6.16 0.14
CA PHE A 89 5.38 -5.87 -0.54
C PHE A 89 6.37 -7.04 -0.43
N ARG A 90 6.54 -7.60 0.77
CA ARG A 90 7.40 -8.77 0.99
C ARG A 90 6.93 -9.99 0.22
N GLN A 91 5.63 -10.28 0.24
CA GLN A 91 5.06 -11.39 -0.54
C GLN A 91 5.31 -11.22 -2.05
N ARG A 92 5.12 -10.01 -2.59
CA ARG A 92 5.38 -9.74 -4.01
C ARG A 92 6.86 -9.88 -4.36
N ALA A 93 7.76 -9.39 -3.51
CA ALA A 93 9.20 -9.55 -3.70
C ALA A 93 9.61 -11.03 -3.72
N GLN A 94 9.08 -11.84 -2.79
CA GLN A 94 9.32 -13.29 -2.75
C GLN A 94 8.78 -14.00 -3.99
N GLN A 95 7.57 -13.66 -4.45
CA GLN A 95 6.98 -14.23 -5.67
C GLN A 95 7.80 -13.86 -6.92
N ALA A 96 8.28 -12.62 -7.02
CA ALA A 96 9.12 -12.19 -8.12
C ALA A 96 10.46 -12.95 -8.13
N ALA A 97 11.10 -13.12 -6.98
CA ALA A 97 12.34 -13.90 -6.84
C ALA A 97 12.15 -15.37 -7.23
N ALA A 98 11.05 -16.01 -6.79
CA ALA A 98 10.73 -17.39 -7.14
C ALA A 98 10.49 -17.57 -8.65
N ARG A 99 9.77 -16.63 -9.28
CA ARG A 99 9.54 -16.63 -10.73
C ARG A 99 10.84 -16.46 -11.53
N ALA A 100 11.75 -15.62 -11.06
CA ALA A 100 13.06 -15.44 -11.70
C ALA A 100 13.92 -16.72 -11.60
N ARG A 101 13.83 -17.46 -10.49
CA ARG A 101 14.54 -18.72 -10.29
C ARG A 101 14.04 -19.85 -11.19
N ASN A 102 12.73 -19.94 -11.44
CA ASN A 102 12.15 -20.95 -12.34
C ASN A 102 12.37 -20.67 -13.84
N ARG A 103 12.91 -19.51 -14.21
CA ARG A 103 13.21 -19.12 -15.60
C ARG A 103 14.68 -19.33 -15.99
N ARG A 104 15.51 -19.81 -15.07
CA ARG A 104 16.91 -20.17 -15.28
C ARG A 104 17.05 -21.68 -15.27
#